data_AF-A0A1M4TR36-F1
#
_entry.id   AF-A0A1M4TR36-F1
#
_cell.length_a   1.000
_cell.length_b   1.000
_cell.length_c   1.000
_cell.angle_alpha   90.00
_cell.angle_beta   90.00
_cell.angle_gamma   90.00
#
_symmetry.space_group_name_H-M   'P 1'
#
loop_
_entity.id
_entity.type
_entity.pdbx_description
1 polymer ?
#
loop_
_entity_poly.entity_id
_entity_poly.type
_entity_poly.pdbx_seq_one_letter_code
_entity_poly.pdbx_strand_id
1 'polypeptide(L)'
;MKKIIFTLALVVPTLYFAQDSQKDKKCDLPSTYQEPAPDKKIQSFLKKVDATTEDLRKHIAIDNDCDEKDIVFLRISEQKGNGIYDVCVKGKSMKYKRMGSVFMKNSENPFDTGK
;
A
#
# COMPACT_ATOMS: atom_id res chain seq x y z
N MET A 1 -7.46 64.34 1.94
CA MET A 1 -6.27 63.50 1.67
C MET A 1 -6.64 62.05 1.92
N LYS A 2 -6.76 61.26 0.86
CA LYS A 2 -7.04 59.81 0.88
C LYS A 2 -5.74 59.07 1.21
N LYS A 3 -5.73 58.23 2.24
CA LYS A 3 -4.70 57.21 2.43
C LYS A 3 -5.40 55.87 2.65
N ILE A 4 -5.53 55.12 1.57
CA ILE A 4 -5.96 53.73 1.56
C ILE A 4 -4.72 52.92 1.90
N ILE A 5 -4.65 52.37 3.11
CA ILE A 5 -3.63 51.38 3.46
C ILE A 5 -4.26 50.01 3.18
N PHE A 6 -3.88 49.46 2.02
CA PHE A 6 -3.96 48.05 1.73
C PHE A 6 -3.01 47.31 2.67
N THR A 7 -3.53 46.69 3.73
CA THR A 7 -2.82 45.63 4.44
C THR A 7 -3.42 44.30 4.03
N LEU A 8 -2.72 43.70 3.08
CA LEU A 8 -2.77 42.32 2.64
C LEU A 8 -2.74 41.40 3.87
N ALA A 9 -3.90 40.90 4.32
CA ALA A 9 -3.97 39.82 5.28
C ALA A 9 -3.52 38.55 4.55
N LEU A 10 -2.25 38.22 4.77
CA LEU A 10 -1.58 36.99 4.36
C LEU A 10 -2.42 35.77 4.74
N VAL A 11 -2.93 35.15 3.68
CA VAL A 11 -3.12 33.73 3.43
C VAL A 11 -2.36 32.79 4.39
N VAL A 12 -3.00 31.64 4.68
CA VAL A 12 -2.51 30.37 5.28
C VAL A 12 -2.84 30.21 6.79
N PRO A 13 -3.43 29.08 7.27
CA PRO A 13 -3.58 27.75 6.65
C PRO A 13 -5.01 27.18 6.77
N THR A 14 -5.75 27.12 5.66
CA THR A 14 -6.79 26.09 5.51
C THR A 14 -6.37 25.07 4.46
N LEU A 15 -5.10 24.65 4.54
CA LEU A 15 -4.76 23.25 4.30
C LEU A 15 -5.16 22.43 5.54
N TYR A 16 -6.39 22.64 6.04
CA TYR A 16 -7.07 21.63 6.82
C TYR A 16 -7.37 20.54 5.81
N PHE A 17 -6.40 19.63 5.66
CA PHE A 17 -6.64 18.19 5.67
C PHE A 17 -8.09 17.81 5.32
N ALA A 18 -8.49 18.09 4.08
CA ALA A 18 -9.38 17.21 3.36
C ALA A 18 -8.54 15.98 2.94
N GLN A 19 -7.90 15.32 3.91
CA GLN A 19 -7.73 13.89 3.86
C GLN A 19 -9.13 13.31 4.12
N ASP A 20 -10.02 13.54 3.16
CA ASP A 20 -11.14 12.67 2.95
C ASP A 20 -10.47 11.36 2.52
N SER A 21 -10.09 10.55 3.51
CA SER A 21 -9.83 9.14 3.28
C SER A 21 -11.13 8.63 2.71
N GLN A 22 -11.28 8.68 1.38
CA GLN A 22 -12.33 7.95 0.68
C GLN A 22 -12.21 6.55 1.24
N LYS A 23 -13.16 6.19 2.12
CA LYS A 23 -13.21 4.85 2.67
C LYS A 23 -13.37 3.97 1.46
N ASP A 24 -12.29 3.33 1.05
CA ASP A 24 -12.30 2.39 -0.04
C ASP A 24 -13.31 1.33 0.36
N LYS A 25 -14.47 1.31 -0.30
CA LYS A 25 -15.54 0.33 0.00
C LYS A 25 -15.02 -1.12 -0.05
N LYS A 26 -13.89 -1.34 -0.73
CA LYS A 26 -13.18 -2.62 -0.80
C LYS A 26 -12.56 -3.08 0.52
N CYS A 27 -12.28 -2.17 1.44
CA CYS A 27 -11.67 -2.46 2.75
C CYS A 27 -12.67 -2.45 3.90
N ASP A 28 -13.96 -2.23 3.62
CA ASP A 28 -15.05 -2.43 4.56
C ASP A 28 -15.40 -3.93 4.63
N LEU A 29 -14.52 -4.69 5.28
CA LEU A 29 -14.61 -6.14 5.36
C LEU A 29 -15.47 -6.57 6.55
N PRO A 30 -16.30 -7.62 6.41
CA PRO A 30 -17.04 -8.17 7.54
C PRO A 30 -16.07 -8.75 8.59
N SER A 31 -16.48 -8.77 9.85
CA SER A 31 -15.68 -9.34 10.95
C SER A 31 -15.32 -10.82 10.79
N THR A 32 -16.04 -11.53 9.92
CA THR A 32 -15.82 -12.95 9.58
C THR A 32 -14.91 -13.16 8.37
N TYR A 33 -14.36 -12.08 7.80
CA TYR A 33 -13.48 -12.17 6.63
C TYR A 33 -12.24 -13.02 6.92
N GLN A 34 -11.96 -13.96 6.03
CA GLN A 34 -10.75 -14.78 6.06
C GLN A 34 -9.89 -14.44 4.85
N GLU A 35 -8.61 -14.19 5.08
CA GLU A 35 -7.66 -13.93 4.00
C GLU A 35 -7.55 -15.15 3.06
N PRO A 36 -7.31 -14.93 1.76
CA PRO A 36 -7.02 -16.01 0.84
C PRO A 36 -5.74 -16.74 1.27
N ALA A 37 -5.76 -18.07 1.26
CA ALA A 37 -4.58 -18.86 1.56
C ALA A 37 -3.59 -18.86 0.37
N PRO A 38 -2.30 -18.59 0.60
CA PRO A 38 -1.29 -18.66 -0.47
C PRO A 38 -0.99 -20.10 -0.88
N ASP A 39 -0.53 -20.30 -2.12
CA ASP A 39 -0.17 -21.63 -2.62
C ASP A 39 1.09 -22.16 -1.91
N LYS A 40 0.94 -23.27 -1.18
CA LYS A 40 2.02 -23.84 -0.36
C LYS A 40 3.27 -24.23 -1.17
N LYS A 41 3.12 -24.69 -2.42
CA LYS A 41 4.26 -25.09 -3.27
C LYS A 41 5.02 -23.85 -3.73
N ILE A 42 4.31 -22.79 -4.09
CA ILE A 42 4.92 -21.51 -4.47
C ILE A 42 5.60 -20.87 -3.25
N GLN A 43 4.93 -20.79 -2.10
CA GLN A 43 5.51 -20.25 -0.86
C GLN A 43 6.78 -21.00 -0.43
N SER A 44 6.81 -22.34 -0.59
CA SER A 44 8.01 -23.14 -0.29
C SER A 44 9.20 -22.79 -1.19
N PHE A 45 8.95 -22.42 -2.45
CA PHE A 45 9.99 -21.92 -3.35
C PHE A 45 10.43 -20.51 -2.96
N LEU A 46 9.47 -19.61 -2.68
CA LEU A 46 9.74 -18.21 -2.33
C LEU A 46 10.46 -18.05 -1.00
N LYS A 47 10.28 -18.97 -0.06
CA LYS A 47 11.02 -19.01 1.21
C LYS A 47 12.55 -19.10 1.03
N LYS A 48 13.03 -19.62 -0.11
CA LYS A 48 14.48 -19.70 -0.39
C LYS A 48 15.09 -18.35 -0.79
N VAL A 49 14.25 -17.37 -1.11
CA VAL A 49 14.65 -16.06 -1.62
C VAL A 49 13.97 -14.93 -0.83
N ASP A 50 13.51 -15.23 0.39
CA ASP A 50 12.87 -14.29 1.32
C ASP A 50 11.76 -13.44 0.68
N ALA A 51 10.93 -14.10 -0.13
CA ALA A 51 9.90 -13.43 -0.93
C ALA A 51 8.50 -14.04 -0.72
N THR A 52 8.25 -14.56 0.47
CA THR A 52 6.94 -15.13 0.87
C THR A 52 5.91 -14.03 1.11
N THR A 53 4.65 -14.44 1.31
CA THR A 53 3.57 -13.53 1.74
C THR A 53 3.81 -12.92 3.12
N GLU A 54 4.55 -13.60 4.00
CA GLU A 54 4.99 -13.06 5.29
C GLU A 54 6.03 -11.94 5.10
N ASP A 55 6.99 -12.16 4.20
CA ASP A 55 8.01 -11.16 3.86
C ASP A 55 7.37 -9.93 3.18
N LEU A 56 6.37 -10.17 2.33
CA LEU A 56 5.57 -9.10 1.74
C LEU A 56 4.81 -8.31 2.81
N ARG A 57 4.20 -8.98 3.79
CA ARG A 57 3.48 -8.31 4.89
C ARG A 57 4.42 -7.38 5.67
N LYS A 58 5.63 -7.83 6.00
CA LYS A 58 6.69 -7.01 6.63
C LYS A 58 7.09 -5.83 5.76
N HIS A 59 7.29 -6.06 4.46
CA HIS A 59 7.62 -5.00 3.51
C HIS A 59 6.52 -3.92 3.45
N ILE A 60 5.25 -4.32 3.36
CA ILE A 60 4.10 -3.40 3.35
C ILE A 60 4.03 -2.63 4.67
N ALA A 61 4.27 -3.29 5.81
CA ALA A 61 4.25 -2.68 7.13
C ALA A 61 5.27 -1.54 7.24
N ILE A 62 6.51 -1.79 6.80
CA ILE A 62 7.58 -0.80 6.76
C ILE A 62 7.25 0.34 5.79
N ASP A 63 6.80 0.03 4.57
CA ASP A 63 6.50 1.02 3.53
C ASP A 63 5.30 1.92 3.89
N ASN A 64 4.44 1.50 4.82
CA ASN A 64 3.26 2.26 5.26
C ASN A 64 3.31 2.70 6.73
N ASP A 65 4.45 2.52 7.42
CA ASP A 65 4.63 2.86 8.83
C ASP A 65 3.47 2.33 9.70
N CYS A 66 3.19 1.02 9.59
CA CYS A 66 2.11 0.35 10.31
C CYS A 66 2.53 -1.01 10.88
N ASP A 67 1.67 -1.56 11.74
CA ASP A 67 1.87 -2.93 12.24
C ASP A 67 1.44 -3.95 11.17
N GLU A 68 2.05 -5.13 11.19
CA GLU A 68 1.69 -6.25 10.29
C GLU A 68 0.22 -6.69 10.40
N LYS A 69 -0.39 -6.46 11.57
CA LYS A 69 -1.80 -6.77 11.87
C LYS A 69 -2.79 -5.81 11.19
N ASP A 70 -2.33 -4.63 10.78
CA ASP A 70 -3.17 -3.62 10.12
C ASP A 70 -3.30 -3.89 8.60
N ILE A 71 -2.67 -4.96 8.14
CA ILE A 71 -2.63 -5.40 6.75
C ILE A 71 -3.58 -6.57 6.59
N VAL A 72 -4.44 -6.50 5.58
CA VAL A 72 -5.35 -7.59 5.21
C VAL A 72 -5.17 -7.92 3.73
N PHE A 73 -4.84 -9.16 3.40
CA PHE A 73 -4.79 -9.61 2.01
C PHE A 73 -6.20 -9.83 1.47
N LEU A 74 -6.54 -9.15 0.38
CA LEU A 74 -7.79 -9.34 -0.37
C LEU A 74 -7.63 -10.37 -1.50
N ARG A 75 -6.46 -10.35 -2.15
CA ARG A 75 -6.12 -11.24 -3.27
C ARG A 75 -4.64 -11.55 -3.24
N ILE A 76 -4.32 -12.82 -3.43
CA ILE A 76 -2.96 -13.32 -3.62
C ILE A 76 -2.95 -14.05 -4.97
N SER A 77 -2.13 -13.56 -5.91
CA SER A 77 -1.97 -14.17 -7.22
C SER A 77 -0.49 -14.32 -7.51
N GLU A 78 0.04 -15.53 -7.33
CA GLU A 78 1.48 -15.78 -7.36
C GLU A 78 1.88 -16.79 -8.44
N GLN A 79 3.08 -16.56 -8.98
CA GLN A 79 3.87 -17.53 -9.74
C GLN A 79 5.29 -17.55 -9.16
N LYS A 80 6.14 -18.47 -9.62
CA LYS A 80 7.54 -18.53 -9.14
C LYS A 80 8.31 -17.22 -9.40
N GLY A 81 8.11 -16.61 -10.58
CA GLY A 81 8.83 -15.40 -11.00
C GLY A 81 8.15 -14.07 -10.67
N ASN A 82 6.85 -14.05 -10.40
CA ASN A 82 6.10 -12.81 -10.16
C ASN A 82 4.92 -13.03 -9.21
N GLY A 83 4.32 -11.94 -8.75
CA GLY A 83 3.05 -11.97 -8.02
C GLY A 83 2.35 -10.62 -8.02
N ILE A 84 1.03 -10.63 -7.85
CA ILE A 84 0.19 -9.44 -7.68
C ILE A 84 -0.68 -9.64 -6.45
N TYR A 85 -0.76 -8.60 -5.62
CA TYR A 85 -1.44 -8.63 -4.34
C TYR A 85 -2.33 -7.41 -4.20
N ASP A 86 -3.59 -7.65 -3.85
CA ASP A 86 -4.50 -6.60 -3.42
C ASP A 86 -4.60 -6.66 -1.90
N VAL A 87 -4.35 -5.55 -1.23
CA VAL A 87 -4.29 -5.47 0.24
C VAL A 87 -5.09 -4.28 0.75
N CYS A 88 -5.57 -4.38 1.98
CA CYS A 88 -6.04 -3.25 2.77
C CYS A 88 -5.01 -2.95 3.83
N VAL A 89 -4.57 -1.70 3.92
CA VAL A 89 -3.63 -1.22 4.94
C VAL A 89 -4.30 -0.10 5.70
N LYS A 90 -4.54 -0.27 7.00
CA LYS A 90 -5.28 0.71 7.83
C LYS A 90 -6.61 1.16 7.18
N GLY A 91 -7.30 0.24 6.51
CA GLY A 91 -8.59 0.51 5.83
C GLY A 91 -8.49 1.16 4.44
N LYS A 92 -7.28 1.35 3.89
CA LYS A 92 -7.06 1.88 2.53
C LYS A 92 -6.64 0.76 1.57
N SER A 93 -7.23 0.71 0.37
CA SER A 93 -6.89 -0.32 -0.61
C SER A 93 -5.58 0.04 -1.32
N MET A 94 -4.67 -0.93 -1.39
CA MET A 94 -3.38 -0.81 -2.07
C MET A 94 -3.10 -2.05 -2.91
N LYS A 95 -2.20 -1.87 -3.88
CA LYS A 95 -1.79 -2.93 -4.80
C LYS A 95 -0.27 -3.04 -4.80
N TYR A 96 0.22 -4.24 -4.51
CA TYR A 96 1.64 -4.57 -4.55
C TYR A 96 1.90 -5.61 -5.65
N LYS A 97 3.13 -5.65 -6.12
CA LYS A 97 3.61 -6.70 -7.00
C LYS A 97 4.98 -7.20 -6.54
N ARG A 98 5.29 -8.44 -6.94
CA ARG A 98 6.59 -9.06 -6.78
C ARG A 98 7.19 -9.34 -8.15
N MET A 99 8.47 -9.04 -8.32
CA MET A 99 9.29 -9.44 -9.47
C MET A 99 10.55 -10.14 -8.97
N GLY A 100 10.69 -11.44 -9.21
CA GLY A 100 11.72 -12.26 -8.56
C GLY A 100 11.51 -12.28 -7.05
N SER A 101 12.49 -11.76 -6.30
CA SER A 101 12.45 -11.57 -4.85
C SER A 101 12.08 -10.15 -4.40
N VAL A 102 11.91 -9.21 -5.33
CA VAL A 102 11.69 -7.79 -5.00
C VAL A 102 10.21 -7.48 -4.94
N PHE A 103 9.79 -6.83 -3.85
CA PHE A 103 8.45 -6.25 -3.67
C PHE A 103 8.44 -4.77 -4.01
N MET A 104 7.32 -4.30 -4.55
CA MET A 104 7.12 -2.90 -4.91
C MET A 104 5.63 -2.58 -5.03
N LYS A 105 5.28 -1.30 -5.02
CA LYS A 105 3.92 -0.88 -5.37
C LYS A 105 3.65 -1.24 -6.83
N ASN A 106 2.41 -1.61 -7.14
CA ASN A 106 2.07 -2.03 -8.49
C ASN A 106 2.32 -0.93 -9.54
N SER A 107 2.21 0.34 -9.14
CA SER A 107 2.47 1.54 -9.95
C SER A 107 3.94 1.82 -10.22
N GLU A 108 4.87 1.20 -9.50
CA GLU A 108 6.31 1.43 -9.65
C GLU A 108 6.89 0.48 -10.69
N ASN A 109 7.87 0.95 -11.47
CA ASN A 109 8.62 0.10 -12.40
C ASN A 109 10.10 0.12 -11.99
N PRO A 110 10.71 -1.05 -11.65
CA PRO A 110 12.08 -1.11 -11.18
C PRO A 110 13.09 -0.71 -12.26
N PHE A 111 12.68 -0.71 -13.54
CA PHE A 111 13.53 -0.36 -14.66
C PHE A 111 13.47 1.13 -15.08
N ASP A 112 12.64 1.95 -14.42
CA ASP A 112 12.48 3.37 -14.76
C ASP A 112 13.57 4.27 -14.14
N THR A 113 14.53 3.71 -13.41
CA THR A 113 15.62 4.44 -12.72
C THR A 113 16.78 4.87 -13.64
N GLY A 114 16.71 4.57 -14.94
CA GLY A 114 17.79 4.81 -15.91
C GLY A 114 17.58 6.00 -16.84
N LYS A 115 17.29 7.20 -16.32
CA LYS A 115 17.34 8.45 -17.11
C LYS A 115 18.41 9.40 -16.59
#